data_AF-A0A385LWD7-F1
#
_entry.id   AF-A0A385LWD7-F1
#
_cell.length_a   1.000
_cell.length_b   1.000
_cell.length_c   1.000
_cell.angle_alpha   90.00
_cell.angle_beta   90.00
_cell.angle_gamma   90.00
#
_symmetry.space_group_name_H-M   'P 1'
#
loop_
_entity.id
_entity.type
_entity.pdbx_description
1 polymer ?
#
loop_
_entity_poly.entity_id
_entity_poly.type
_entity_poly.pdbx_seq_one_letter_code
_entity_poly.pdbx_strand_id
1 'polypeptide(L)'
;IANSNGVCLTQKSNTKLCLIRPIIDLVTGMMVLHFPYAKSIQIPLDTDEQDQSTLTSLCQSKVCNDRIQGIDCGNSVGEWLSDVLCMQDLRLIRQSSSDSRTYKNKMQN
;
A
#
# COMPACT_ATOMS: atom_id res chain seq x y z
N ILE A 1 -1.03 -0.31 3.82
CA ILE A 1 -2.14 0.67 3.84
C ILE A 1 -1.87 1.64 4.97
N ALA A 2 -1.97 2.94 4.73
CA ALA A 2 -1.73 3.97 5.73
C ALA A 2 -2.94 4.92 5.81
N ASN A 3 -3.11 5.59 6.95
CA ASN A 3 -4.07 6.68 7.08
C ASN A 3 -3.41 8.04 6.77
N SER A 4 -4.20 9.12 6.82
CA SER A 4 -3.74 10.51 6.62
C SER A 4 -2.62 10.96 7.56
N ASN A 5 -2.49 10.34 8.73
CA ASN A 5 -1.42 10.61 9.69
C ASN A 5 -0.13 9.82 9.41
N GLY A 6 -0.07 9.07 8.30
CA GLY A 6 1.08 8.23 7.94
C GLY A 6 1.23 6.97 8.81
N VAL A 7 0.19 6.61 9.59
CA VAL A 7 0.18 5.41 10.43
C VAL A 7 -0.27 4.22 9.60
N CYS A 8 0.56 3.19 9.57
CA CYS A 8 0.25 1.94 8.89
C CYS A 8 -0.86 1.16 9.60
N LEU A 9 -1.86 0.74 8.82
CA LEU A 9 -2.83 -0.26 9.25
C LEU A 9 -2.28 -1.66 8.95
N THR A 10 -2.38 -2.53 9.95
CA THR A 10 -2.00 -3.95 9.85
C THR A 10 -3.24 -4.81 10.04
N GLN A 11 -3.22 -6.04 9.53
CA GLN A 11 -4.31 -7.00 9.77
C GLN A 11 -4.57 -7.25 11.26
N LYS A 12 -3.53 -7.14 12.10
CA LYS A 12 -3.66 -7.25 13.56
C LYS A 12 -4.42 -6.08 14.17
N SER A 13 -4.17 -4.85 13.69
CA SER A 13 -4.81 -3.64 14.22
C SER A 13 -6.21 -3.40 13.63
N ASN A 14 -6.46 -3.90 12.42
CA ASN A 14 -7.77 -3.84 11.77
C ASN A 14 -8.05 -5.14 11.02
N THR A 15 -8.86 -6.01 11.63
CA THR A 15 -9.15 -7.35 11.12
C THR A 15 -9.97 -7.35 9.83
N LYS A 16 -10.67 -6.26 9.48
CA LYS A 16 -11.36 -6.15 8.19
C LYS A 16 -10.38 -6.21 7.01
N LEU A 17 -9.11 -5.85 7.21
CA LEU A 17 -8.07 -6.00 6.20
C LEU A 17 -7.89 -7.45 5.74
N CYS A 18 -8.22 -8.44 6.58
CA CYS A 18 -8.17 -9.85 6.21
C CYS A 18 -9.21 -10.25 5.15
N LEU A 19 -10.22 -9.41 4.92
CA LEU A 19 -11.24 -9.63 3.90
C LEU A 19 -10.82 -9.09 2.53
N ILE A 20 -9.79 -8.24 2.47
CA ILE A 20 -9.20 -7.81 1.20
C ILE A 20 -8.40 -8.97 0.61
N ARG A 21 -8.82 -9.45 -0.55
CA ARG A 21 -8.18 -10.56 -1.27
C ARG A 21 -7.52 -10.04 -2.55
N PRO A 22 -6.18 -9.91 -2.59
CA PRO A 22 -5.47 -9.55 -3.81
C PRO A 22 -5.39 -10.75 -4.76
N ILE A 23 -5.57 -10.50 -6.05
CA ILE A 23 -5.30 -11.44 -7.15
C ILE A 23 -4.31 -10.76 -8.09
N ILE A 24 -3.21 -11.45 -8.40
CA ILE A 24 -2.19 -10.94 -9.31
C ILE A 24 -2.43 -11.56 -10.68
N ASP A 25 -2.72 -10.73 -11.67
CA ASP A 25 -2.80 -11.11 -13.06
C ASP A 25 -1.55 -10.61 -13.80
N LEU A 26 -0.62 -11.53 -14.01
CA LEU A 26 0.64 -11.24 -14.70
C LEU A 26 0.47 -11.09 -16.22
N VAL A 27 -0.63 -11.58 -16.80
CA VAL A 27 -0.88 -11.46 -18.24
C VAL A 27 -1.30 -10.03 -18.57
N THR A 28 -2.15 -9.43 -17.73
CA THR A 28 -2.59 -8.05 -17.89
C THR A 28 -1.69 -7.04 -17.17
N GLY A 29 -0.78 -7.50 -16.31
CA GLY A 29 0.08 -6.64 -15.51
C GLY A 29 -0.68 -5.90 -14.42
N MET A 30 -1.74 -6.49 -13.87
CA MET A 30 -2.64 -5.84 -12.90
C MET A 30 -2.77 -6.67 -11.61
N MET A 31 -2.85 -5.97 -10.47
CA MET A 31 -3.34 -6.52 -9.20
C MET A 31 -4.80 -6.12 -9.02
N VAL A 32 -5.67 -7.09 -8.79
CA VAL A 32 -7.09 -6.87 -8.51
C VAL A 32 -7.35 -7.07 -7.02
N LEU A 33 -7.89 -6.06 -6.35
CA LEU A 33 -8.33 -6.16 -4.96
C LEU A 33 -9.82 -6.49 -4.92
N HIS A 34 -10.14 -7.56 -4.19
CA HIS A 34 -11.50 -7.98 -3.90
C HIS A 34 -11.84 -7.74 -2.43
N PHE A 35 -13.09 -7.38 -2.17
CA PHE A 35 -13.67 -7.36 -0.83
C PHE A 35 -15.11 -7.87 -0.91
N PRO A 36 -15.61 -8.66 0.06
CA PRO A 36 -16.97 -9.18 0.01
C PRO A 36 -18.01 -8.07 -0.18
N TYR A 37 -18.95 -8.28 -1.10
CA TYR A 37 -20.05 -7.35 -1.38
C TYR A 37 -19.65 -5.97 -1.94
N ALA A 38 -18.39 -5.79 -2.35
CA ALA A 38 -17.91 -4.59 -3.02
C ALA A 38 -17.46 -4.89 -4.45
N LYS A 39 -17.54 -3.89 -5.35
CA LYS A 39 -16.93 -3.99 -6.68
C LYS A 39 -15.41 -4.03 -6.52
N SER A 40 -14.73 -4.90 -7.26
CA SER A 40 -13.26 -4.96 -7.24
C SER A 40 -12.62 -3.73 -7.86
N ILE A 41 -11.37 -3.47 -7.47
CA ILE A 41 -10.54 -2.41 -8.04
C ILE A 41 -9.25 -3.00 -8.61
N GLN A 42 -8.78 -2.46 -9.73
CA GLN A 42 -7.56 -2.89 -10.39
C GLN A 42 -6.45 -1.86 -10.21
N ILE A 43 -5.23 -2.33 -10.07
CA ILE A 43 -4.05 -1.54 -9.78
C ILE A 43 -2.92 -2.06 -10.68
N PRO A 44 -2.28 -1.24 -11.52
CA PRO A 44 -1.14 -1.68 -12.34
C PRO A 44 -0.03 -2.26 -11.48
N LEU A 45 0.60 -3.37 -11.88
CA LEU A 45 1.74 -3.97 -11.17
C LEU A 45 3.01 -3.17 -11.37
N ASP A 46 3.20 -2.62 -12.56
CA ASP A 46 4.29 -1.71 -12.87
C ASP A 46 3.75 -0.27 -12.80
N THR A 47 4.49 0.59 -12.14
CA THR A 47 4.21 2.03 -12.11
C THR A 47 5.52 2.71 -12.42
N ASP A 48 5.48 3.65 -13.36
CA ASP A 48 6.69 4.33 -13.81
C ASP A 48 7.21 5.20 -12.65
N GLU A 49 8.24 4.71 -11.95
CA GLU A 49 8.85 5.42 -10.82
C GLU A 49 9.54 6.72 -11.27
N GLN A 50 9.75 6.91 -12.59
CA GLN A 50 10.30 8.12 -13.19
C GLN A 50 9.26 9.23 -13.41
N ASP A 51 7.97 8.93 -13.35
CA ASP A 51 6.93 9.96 -13.43
C ASP A 51 6.93 10.78 -12.12
N GLN A 52 7.19 12.09 -12.25
CA GLN A 52 7.31 13.01 -11.11
C GLN A 52 6.02 13.12 -10.29
N SER A 53 4.87 12.78 -10.89
CA SER A 53 3.59 12.70 -10.19
C SER A 53 3.55 11.54 -9.17
N THR A 54 4.25 10.44 -9.46
CA THR A 54 4.40 9.29 -8.56
C THR A 54 5.44 9.56 -7.47
N LEU A 55 6.48 10.35 -7.75
CA LEU A 55 7.49 10.77 -6.77
C LEU A 55 6.96 11.77 -5.72
N THR A 56 5.99 12.62 -6.08
CA THR A 56 5.32 13.51 -5.11
C THR A 56 4.45 12.76 -4.09
N SER A 57 4.21 11.47 -4.34
CA SER A 57 3.44 10.58 -3.46
C SER A 57 4.31 9.75 -2.50
N LEU A 58 5.61 10.08 -2.41
CA LEU A 58 6.59 9.41 -1.55
C LEU A 58 6.25 9.64 -0.06
N CYS A 59 5.34 8.82 0.46
CA CYS A 59 4.92 8.94 1.85
C CYS A 59 5.99 8.30 2.75
N GLN A 60 6.23 8.94 3.90
CA GLN A 60 7.02 8.35 4.96
C GLN A 60 6.07 7.69 5.93
N SER A 61 6.00 6.37 5.87
CA SER A 61 5.33 5.62 6.92
C SER A 61 6.34 5.17 7.97
N LYS A 62 5.90 5.09 9.22
CA LYS A 62 6.67 4.49 10.31
C LYS A 62 6.19 3.06 10.52
N VAL A 63 7.11 2.10 10.34
CA VAL A 63 6.91 0.72 10.78
C VAL A 63 8.09 0.37 11.67
N CYS A 64 7.82 -0.01 12.92
CA CYS A 64 8.89 -0.35 13.89
C CYS A 64 9.99 0.72 14.02
N ASN A 65 9.61 2.01 13.93
CA ASN A 65 10.51 3.18 13.97
C ASN A 65 11.43 3.38 12.74
N ASP A 66 11.26 2.57 11.70
CA ASP A 66 11.95 2.75 10.41
C ASP A 66 11.10 3.60 9.45
N ARG A 67 11.78 4.47 8.70
CA ARG A 67 11.20 5.32 7.66
C ARG A 67 11.23 4.56 6.34
N ILE A 68 10.05 4.26 5.81
CA ILE A 68 9.90 3.56 4.53
C ILE A 68 9.51 4.59 3.46
N GLN A 69 10.15 4.52 2.30
CA GLN A 69 9.72 5.25 1.11
C GLN A 69 8.74 4.37 0.32
N GLY A 70 7.61 4.93 -0.06
CA GLY A 70 6.63 4.21 -0.85
C GLY A 70 5.78 5.12 -1.70
N ILE A 71 5.24 4.54 -2.76
CA ILE A 71 4.48 5.19 -3.83
C ILE A 71 2.99 5.01 -3.56
N ASP A 72 2.21 6.09 -3.64
CA ASP A 72 0.75 6.03 -3.53
C ASP A 72 0.14 5.38 -4.78
N CYS A 73 -0.77 4.44 -4.58
CA CYS A 73 -1.44 3.74 -5.68
C CYS A 73 -2.65 4.52 -6.26
N GLY A 74 -2.81 5.80 -5.92
CA GLY A 74 -3.79 6.70 -6.51
C GLY A 74 -5.08 6.88 -5.69
N ASN A 75 -5.79 7.96 -5.99
CA ASN A 75 -7.01 8.37 -5.28
C ASN A 75 -8.13 7.33 -5.34
N SER A 76 -8.37 6.71 -6.51
CA SER A 76 -9.43 5.70 -6.67
C SER A 76 -9.22 4.49 -5.75
N VAL A 77 -7.96 4.08 -5.54
CA VAL A 77 -7.60 3.00 -4.62
C VAL A 77 -7.79 3.43 -3.17
N GLY A 78 -7.42 4.67 -2.84
CA GLY A 78 -7.63 5.23 -1.51
C GLY A 78 -9.11 5.33 -1.13
N GLU A 79 -9.94 5.81 -2.06
CA GLU A 79 -11.40 5.88 -1.91
C GLU A 79 -12.02 4.50 -1.73
N TRP A 80 -11.62 3.53 -2.57
CA TRP A 80 -12.08 2.15 -2.45
C TRP A 80 -11.72 1.54 -1.09
N LEU A 81 -10.49 1.73 -0.61
CA LEU A 81 -10.07 1.27 0.72
C LEU A 81 -10.87 1.95 1.82
N SER A 82 -11.14 3.24 1.68
CA SER A 82 -11.85 4.03 2.67
C SER A 82 -13.30 3.54 2.82
N ASP A 83 -13.94 3.21 1.71
CA ASP A 83 -15.28 2.64 1.65
C ASP A 83 -15.34 1.25 2.31
N VAL A 84 -14.54 0.28 1.81
CA VAL A 84 -14.64 -1.12 2.27
C VAL A 84 -14.18 -1.34 3.71
N LEU A 85 -13.29 -0.47 4.22
CA LEU A 85 -12.84 -0.53 5.62
C LEU A 85 -13.66 0.37 6.56
N CYS A 86 -14.53 1.23 6.00
CA CYS A 86 -15.29 2.26 6.71
C CYS A 86 -14.39 3.21 7.53
N MET A 87 -13.33 3.71 6.90
CA MET A 87 -12.36 4.63 7.51
C MET A 87 -11.99 5.70 6.49
N GLN A 88 -11.84 6.94 6.90
CA GLN A 88 -11.53 8.03 5.97
C GLN A 88 -10.02 8.12 5.68
N ASP A 89 -9.70 8.73 4.54
CA ASP A 89 -8.36 9.12 4.12
C ASP A 89 -7.34 7.97 4.14
N LEU A 90 -7.76 6.78 3.71
CA LEU A 90 -6.85 5.66 3.57
C LEU A 90 -6.09 5.71 2.24
N ARG A 91 -4.84 5.27 2.28
CA ARG A 91 -3.95 5.17 1.13
C ARG A 91 -3.34 3.79 1.03
N LEU A 92 -3.32 3.25 -0.19
CA LEU A 92 -2.49 2.10 -0.50
C LEU A 92 -1.12 2.60 -0.92
N ILE A 93 -0.10 2.13 -0.20
CA ILE A 93 1.29 2.51 -0.43
C ILE A 93 2.03 1.27 -0.89
N ARG A 94 2.66 1.36 -2.06
CA ARG A 94 3.59 0.39 -2.59
C ARG A 94 5.00 0.72 -2.12
N GLN A 95 5.78 -0.29 -1.73
CA GLN A 95 7.19 -0.07 -1.44
C GLN A 95 7.97 0.22 -2.74
N SER A 96 8.81 1.26 -2.77
CA SER A 96 9.63 1.55 -3.94
C SER A 96 10.71 0.49 -4.15
N SER A 97 11.05 0.22 -5.41
CA SER A 97 12.13 -0.68 -5.78
C SER A 97 13.51 -0.18 -5.31
N SER A 98 13.65 1.14 -5.15
CA SER A 98 14.86 1.82 -4.68
C SER A 98 15.01 1.83 -3.16
N ASP A 99 14.09 1.22 -2.41
CA ASP A 99 14.17 1.17 -0.95
C ASP A 99 15.33 0.26 -0.51
N SER A 100 16.40 0.88 0.00
CA SER A 100 17.69 0.22 0.30
C SER A 100 17.71 -0.56 1.61
N ARG A 101 16.55 -0.97 2.14
CA ARG A 101 16.46 -1.72 3.40
C ARG A 101 17.01 -3.13 3.22
N THR A 102 18.30 -3.28 3.47
CA THR A 102 18.92 -4.56 3.85
C THR A 102 18.51 -4.86 5.29
N TYR A 103 17.99 -6.08 5.53
CA TYR A 103 17.78 -6.57 6.90
C TYR A 103 19.12 -6.58 7.62
N LYS A 104 19.39 -5.55 8.44
CA LYS A 104 20.57 -5.54 9.31
C LYS A 104 20.32 -6.59 10.39
N ASN A 105 20.79 -7.82 10.17
CA ASN A 105 21.00 -8.76 11.27
C ASN A 105 21.83 -7.99 12.30
N LYS A 106 21.24 -7.71 13.48
CA LYS A 106 22.03 -7.37 14.65
C LYS A 106 22.89 -8.60 14.91
N MET A 107 24.15 -8.58 14.45
CA MET A 107 25.18 -9.40 15.06
C MET A 107 25.24 -8.92 16.51
N GLN A 108 24.60 -9.68 17.39
CA GLN A 108 24.81 -9.56 18.84
C GLN A 108 26.27 -9.95 19.07
N ASN A 109 27.10 -8.95 19.33
CA ASN A 109 28.36 -9.14 20.05
C ASN A 109 28.05 -9.16 21.55
#